data_AF-A0A433RY52-F1
#
_entry.id   AF-A0A433RY52-F1
#
_cell.length_a   1.000
_cell.length_b   1.000
_cell.length_c   1.000
_cell.angle_alpha   90.00
_cell.angle_beta   90.00
_cell.angle_gamma   90.00
#
_symmetry.space_group_name_H-M   'P 1'
#
loop_
_entity.id
_entity.type
_entity.pdbx_description
1 polymer ?
#
loop_
_entity_poly.entity_id
_entity_poly.type
_entity_poly.pdbx_seq_one_letter_code
_entity_poly.pdbx_strand_id
1 'polypeptide(L)'
;MPINNERVKNTRQALRKHFIETVLHEFDVDCMGLSDAQRQAKYDKMQESAYRFFRGSAYLFYYDVTKIPSLYHTPEHRPVWIQGDMHMDNFGCFQNEAGQIVFDANDFDEGYVGSYLSCL
;
A
#
# COMPACT_ATOMS: atom_id res chain seq x y z
N MET A 1 -20.20 34.81 -5.15
CA MET A 1 -20.39 34.20 -3.83
C MET A 1 -19.04 33.72 -3.33
N PRO A 2 -18.56 34.11 -2.13
CA PRO A 2 -17.30 33.60 -1.62
C PRO A 2 -17.43 32.11 -1.35
N ILE A 3 -16.50 31.30 -1.88
CA ILE A 3 -16.43 29.88 -1.59
C ILE A 3 -16.12 29.76 -0.09
N ASN A 4 -17.04 29.17 0.67
CA ASN A 4 -16.80 28.89 2.09
C ASN A 4 -15.79 27.75 2.18
N ASN A 5 -14.51 28.12 2.32
CA ASN A 5 -13.38 27.19 2.36
C ASN A 5 -13.54 26.11 3.45
N GLU A 6 -14.20 26.42 4.57
CA GLU A 6 -14.47 25.44 5.63
C GLU A 6 -15.46 24.38 5.17
N ARG A 7 -16.52 24.77 4.45
CA ARG A 7 -17.49 23.82 3.88
C ARG A 7 -16.82 22.90 2.85
N VAL A 8 -15.91 23.44 2.04
CA VAL A 8 -15.15 22.66 1.06
C VAL A 8 -14.21 21.67 1.75
N LYS A 9 -13.48 22.09 2.79
CA LYS A 9 -12.61 21.20 3.59
C LYS A 9 -13.39 20.06 4.22
N ASN A 10 -14.52 20.36 4.87
CA ASN A 10 -15.36 19.35 5.52
C ASN A 10 -15.92 18.34 4.52
N THR A 11 -16.33 18.81 3.34
CA THR A 11 -16.81 17.94 2.25
C THR A 11 -15.68 17.02 1.78
N ARG A 12 -14.47 17.54 1.57
CA ARG A 12 -13.30 16.74 1.17
C ARG A 12 -12.94 15.69 2.22
N GLN A 13 -12.95 16.05 3.49
CA GLN A 13 -12.68 15.10 4.58
C GLN A 13 -13.74 14.00 4.65
N ALA A 14 -15.02 14.35 4.53
CA ALA A 14 -16.12 13.38 4.52
C ALA A 14 -16.00 12.41 3.33
N LEU A 15 -15.74 12.93 2.13
CA LEU A 15 -15.53 12.11 0.93
C LEU A 15 -14.30 11.20 1.08
N ARG A 16 -13.20 11.71 1.64
CA ARG A 16 -11.99 10.90 1.86
C ARG A 16 -12.23 9.80 2.88
N LYS A 17 -12.93 10.08 3.96
CA LYS A 17 -13.28 9.08 4.97
C LYS A 17 -14.14 7.97 4.37
N HIS A 18 -15.21 8.35 3.66
CA HIS A 18 -16.09 7.38 3.00
C HIS A 18 -15.31 6.53 1.98
N PHE A 19 -14.45 7.17 1.20
CA PHE A 19 -13.59 6.48 0.24
C PHE A 19 -12.67 5.44 0.92
N ILE A 20 -11.97 5.82 1.99
CA ILE A 20 -11.10 4.89 2.74
C ILE A 20 -11.93 3.73 3.28
N GLU A 21 -13.09 4.00 3.89
CA GLU A 21 -13.99 2.95 4.41
C GLU A 21 -14.42 1.97 3.31
N THR A 22 -14.78 2.47 2.12
CA THR A 22 -15.17 1.63 0.98
C THR A 22 -14.03 0.72 0.54
N VAL A 23 -12.83 1.26 0.34
CA VAL A 23 -11.70 0.45 -0.13
C VAL A 23 -11.26 -0.55 0.93
N LEU A 24 -11.20 -0.17 2.21
CA LEU A 24 -10.90 -1.11 3.28
C LEU A 24 -11.94 -2.25 3.29
N HIS A 25 -13.22 -1.96 3.11
CA HIS A 25 -14.26 -2.99 3.06
C HIS A 25 -14.08 -3.93 1.86
N GLU A 26 -13.92 -3.39 0.65
CA GLU A 26 -13.77 -4.18 -0.57
C GLU A 26 -12.58 -5.14 -0.48
N PHE A 27 -11.41 -4.64 -0.04
CA PHE A 27 -10.23 -5.48 0.08
C PHE A 27 -10.34 -6.48 1.23
N ASP A 28 -10.76 -6.04 2.42
CA ASP A 28 -10.70 -6.89 3.61
C ASP A 28 -11.82 -7.93 3.61
N VAL A 29 -12.99 -7.60 3.08
CA VAL A 29 -14.15 -8.51 3.01
C VAL A 29 -14.18 -9.25 1.69
N ASP A 30 -14.21 -8.55 0.57
CA ASP A 30 -14.52 -9.16 -0.72
C ASP A 30 -13.29 -9.85 -1.35
N CYS A 31 -12.10 -9.25 -1.21
CA CYS A 31 -10.87 -9.85 -1.72
C CYS A 31 -10.22 -10.85 -0.74
N MET A 32 -10.09 -10.48 0.54
CA MET A 32 -9.38 -11.28 1.55
C MET A 32 -10.29 -12.23 2.34
N GLY A 33 -11.62 -12.04 2.30
CA GLY A 33 -12.55 -12.91 3.02
C GLY A 33 -12.41 -12.85 4.55
N LEU A 34 -11.94 -11.74 5.11
CA LEU A 34 -11.71 -11.62 6.54
C LEU A 34 -13.05 -11.60 7.31
N SER A 35 -13.12 -12.42 8.36
CA SER A 35 -14.22 -12.35 9.33
C SER A 35 -14.21 -11.02 10.10
N ASP A 36 -15.35 -10.66 10.69
CA ASP A 36 -15.45 -9.43 11.49
C ASP A 36 -14.42 -9.37 12.64
N ALA A 37 -14.13 -10.52 13.28
CA ALA A 37 -13.12 -10.59 14.34
C ALA A 37 -11.70 -10.34 13.81
N GLN A 38 -11.36 -10.89 12.63
CA GLN A 38 -10.06 -10.65 12.00
C GLN A 38 -9.90 -9.20 11.53
N ARG A 39 -10.97 -8.61 10.98
CA ARG A 39 -10.99 -7.19 10.60
C ARG A 39 -10.82 -6.29 11.80
N GLN A 40 -11.51 -6.57 12.90
CA GLN A 40 -11.36 -5.79 14.13
C GLN A 40 -9.91 -5.84 14.62
N ALA A 41 -9.32 -7.04 14.72
CA ALA A 41 -7.92 -7.18 15.14
C ALA A 41 -6.93 -6.49 14.20
N LYS A 42 -7.20 -6.49 12.87
CA LYS A 42 -6.41 -5.76 11.89
C LYS A 42 -6.52 -4.24 12.11
N TYR A 43 -7.73 -3.72 12.26
CA TYR A 43 -7.98 -2.29 12.46
C TYR A 43 -7.42 -1.78 13.79
N ASP A 44 -7.50 -2.57 14.86
CA ASP A 44 -6.89 -2.25 16.15
C ASP A 44 -5.37 -2.08 15.99
N LYS A 45 -4.70 -2.99 15.27
CA LYS A 45 -3.27 -2.85 14.96
C LYS A 45 -2.97 -1.63 14.09
N MET A 46 -3.82 -1.32 13.12
CA MET A 46 -3.65 -0.14 12.26
C MET A 46 -3.80 1.18 13.03
N GLN A 47 -4.61 1.21 14.10
CA GLN A 47 -4.80 2.39 14.94
C GLN A 47 -3.59 2.72 15.82
N GLU A 48 -2.70 1.76 16.07
CA GLU A 48 -1.53 1.94 16.94
C GLU A 48 -0.55 3.00 16.41
N SER A 49 -0.39 3.14 15.08
CA SER A 49 0.48 4.16 14.48
C SER A 49 0.20 4.41 13.01
N ALA A 50 0.59 5.58 12.50
CA ALA A 50 0.52 5.89 11.07
C ALA A 50 1.30 4.87 10.22
N TYR A 51 2.45 4.37 10.70
CA TYR A 51 3.21 3.32 10.03
C TYR A 51 2.40 2.04 9.87
N ARG A 52 1.75 1.56 10.94
CA ARG A 52 0.92 0.35 10.92
C ARG A 52 -0.33 0.53 10.06
N PHE A 53 -0.90 1.74 10.03
CA PHE A 53 -1.98 2.07 9.11
C PHE A 53 -1.55 1.91 7.65
N PHE A 54 -0.47 2.58 7.23
CA PHE A 54 -0.03 2.53 5.83
C PHE A 54 0.44 1.12 5.42
N ARG A 55 1.13 0.39 6.30
CA ARG A 55 1.51 -1.01 6.05
C ARG A 55 0.29 -1.92 5.91
N GLY A 56 -0.71 -1.79 6.79
CA GLY A 56 -1.93 -2.60 6.76
C GLY A 56 -2.92 -2.23 5.66
N SER A 57 -2.66 -1.15 4.91
CA SER A 57 -3.52 -0.63 3.85
C SER A 57 -2.74 -0.24 2.59
N ALA A 58 -1.70 -0.99 2.26
CA ALA A 58 -0.86 -0.77 1.07
C ALA A 58 -1.68 -0.59 -0.22
N TYR A 59 -2.79 -1.31 -0.37
CA TYR A 59 -3.72 -1.15 -1.50
C TYR A 59 -4.32 0.27 -1.65
N LEU A 60 -4.51 1.03 -0.55
CA LEU A 60 -4.93 2.43 -0.61
C LEU A 60 -3.87 3.29 -1.29
N PHE A 61 -2.58 3.03 -0.99
CA PHE A 61 -1.46 3.72 -1.63
C PHE A 61 -1.44 3.43 -3.13
N TYR A 62 -1.55 2.16 -3.53
CA TYR A 62 -1.63 1.79 -4.94
C TYR A 62 -2.80 2.46 -5.67
N TYR A 63 -3.98 2.48 -5.04
CA TYR A 63 -5.16 3.12 -5.60
C TYR A 63 -4.98 4.63 -5.79
N ASP A 64 -4.35 5.31 -4.84
CA ASP A 64 -4.13 6.76 -4.94
C ASP A 64 -3.01 7.09 -5.94
N VAL A 65 -1.90 6.36 -5.93
CA VAL A 65 -0.74 6.61 -6.80
C VAL A 65 -1.06 6.36 -8.27
N THR A 66 -1.85 5.34 -8.58
CA THR A 66 -2.29 5.07 -9.97
C THR A 66 -3.12 6.20 -10.57
N LYS A 67 -3.66 7.11 -9.76
CA LYS A 67 -4.42 8.29 -10.22
C LYS A 67 -3.57 9.54 -10.41
N ILE A 68 -2.28 9.50 -10.04
CA ILE A 68 -1.37 10.64 -10.17
C ILE A 68 -0.61 10.49 -11.49
N PRO A 69 -0.83 11.36 -12.49
CA PRO A 69 -0.05 11.31 -13.72
C PRO A 69 1.41 11.64 -13.42
N SER A 70 2.31 10.72 -13.74
CA SER A 70 3.77 10.93 -13.62
C SER A 70 4.45 10.73 -14.96
N LEU A 71 5.31 11.67 -15.34
CA LEU A 71 6.21 11.55 -16.50
C LEU A 71 7.28 10.46 -16.30
N TYR A 72 7.48 10.03 -15.05
CA TYR A 72 8.40 8.98 -14.66
C TYR A 72 7.70 7.62 -14.50
N HIS A 73 6.45 7.49 -14.94
CA HIS A 73 5.85 6.16 -15.02
C HIS A 73 6.56 5.31 -16.06
N THR A 74 6.72 4.03 -15.76
CA THR A 74 7.13 3.06 -16.76
C THR A 74 6.09 3.00 -17.88
N PRO A 75 6.48 3.07 -19.16
CA PRO A 75 5.54 2.91 -20.26
C PRO A 75 4.83 1.55 -20.18
N GLU A 76 3.53 1.49 -20.46
CA GLU A 76 2.73 0.26 -20.39
C GLU A 76 3.30 -0.91 -21.23
N HIS A 77 4.04 -0.60 -22.30
CA HIS A 77 4.67 -1.58 -23.19
C HIS A 77 6.04 -2.09 -22.70
N ARG A 78 6.54 -1.63 -21.54
CA ARG A 78 7.81 -2.08 -20.93
C ARG A 78 7.71 -2.21 -19.41
N PRO A 79 6.74 -2.95 -18.86
CA PRO A 79 6.57 -3.02 -17.42
C PRO A 79 7.77 -3.73 -16.78
N VAL A 80 8.02 -3.42 -15.50
CA VAL A 80 9.11 -4.02 -14.73
C VAL A 80 8.55 -4.82 -13.56
N TRP A 81 9.28 -5.85 -13.15
CA TRP A 81 8.98 -6.55 -11.90
C TRP A 81 9.25 -5.62 -10.73
N ILE A 82 8.26 -5.49 -9.86
CA ILE A 82 8.34 -4.75 -8.60
C ILE A 82 7.95 -5.69 -7.47
N GLN A 83 8.55 -5.47 -6.29
CA GLN A 83 8.10 -6.12 -5.07
C GLN A 83 7.06 -5.20 -4.39
N GLY A 84 5.95 -5.77 -3.94
CA GLY A 84 4.87 -5.05 -3.28
C GLY A 84 5.07 -4.77 -1.79
N ASP A 85 6.06 -5.43 -1.15
CA ASP A 85 6.30 -5.36 0.29
C ASP A 85 7.80 -5.25 0.65
N MET A 86 8.56 -4.37 -0.03
CA MET A 86 9.98 -4.17 0.25
C MET A 86 10.16 -3.31 1.50
N HIS A 87 10.17 -3.95 2.67
CA HIS A 87 10.60 -3.32 3.92
C HIS A 87 11.89 -3.95 4.45
N MET A 88 12.54 -3.29 5.42
CA MET A 88 13.83 -3.73 5.98
C MET A 88 13.81 -5.18 6.49
N ASP A 89 12.69 -5.67 7.02
CA ASP A 89 12.60 -7.09 7.46
C ASP A 89 12.56 -8.09 6.28
N ASN A 90 12.19 -7.67 5.07
CA ASN A 90 12.19 -8.46 3.83
C ASN A 90 13.51 -8.32 3.04
N PHE A 91 14.44 -7.49 3.52
CA PHE A 91 15.79 -7.34 2.99
C PHE A 91 16.80 -7.97 3.95
N GLY A 92 17.22 -9.20 3.66
CA GLY A 92 18.06 -10.00 4.53
C GLY A 92 19.54 -9.94 4.17
N CYS A 93 20.40 -10.05 5.20
CA CYS A 93 21.83 -10.28 5.06
C CYS A 93 22.11 -11.76 5.34
N PHE A 94 22.44 -12.52 4.30
CA PHE A 94 22.77 -13.93 4.37
C PHE A 94 24.27 -14.14 4.27
N GLN A 95 24.77 -15.26 4.79
CA GLN A 95 26.13 -15.69 4.55
C GLN A 95 26.08 -16.90 3.61
N ASN A 96 26.75 -16.82 2.46
CA ASN A 96 26.83 -17.95 1.54
C ASN A 96 27.78 -19.04 2.08
N GLU A 97 27.79 -20.22 1.44
CA GLU A 97 28.66 -21.33 1.82
C GLU A 97 30.17 -20.98 1.81
N ALA A 98 30.56 -19.95 1.04
CA ALA A 98 31.92 -19.43 0.99
C ALA A 98 32.23 -18.39 2.09
N GLY A 99 31.30 -18.15 3.02
CA GLY A 99 31.47 -17.22 4.13
C GLY A 99 31.30 -15.74 3.76
N GLN A 100 30.85 -15.42 2.56
CA GLN A 100 30.63 -14.06 2.08
C GLN A 100 29.24 -13.57 2.43
N ILE A 101 29.14 -12.30 2.78
CA ILE A 101 27.86 -11.62 3.00
C ILE A 101 27.19 -11.40 1.64
N VAL A 102 25.96 -11.91 1.52
CA VAL A 102 25.07 -11.74 0.37
C VAL A 102 23.81 -11.04 0.86
N PHE A 103 23.42 -9.98 0.17
CA PHE A 103 22.14 -9.31 0.41
C PHE A 103 21.10 -9.91 -0.52
N ASP A 104 19.97 -10.34 0.03
CA ASP A 104 18.87 -10.91 -0.75
C ASP A 104 17.52 -10.34 -0.31
N ALA A 105 16.63 -10.21 -1.29
CA ALA A 105 15.25 -9.86 -1.07
C ALA A 105 14.45 -11.15 -0.88
N ASN A 106 13.66 -11.23 0.19
CA ASN A 106 12.76 -12.33 0.44
C ASN A 106 11.31 -11.88 0.28
N ASP A 107 10.40 -12.85 0.19
CA ASP A 107 8.95 -12.64 0.14
C ASP A 107 8.48 -11.96 -1.17
N PHE A 108 8.42 -12.77 -2.23
CA PHE A 108 8.01 -12.37 -3.59
C PHE A 108 6.51 -12.59 -3.83
N ASP A 109 5.76 -12.93 -2.79
CA ASP A 109 4.34 -13.31 -2.87
C ASP A 109 3.47 -12.12 -3.31
N GLU A 110 3.96 -10.90 -3.06
CA GLU A 110 3.39 -9.63 -3.51
C GLU A 110 4.11 -9.04 -4.74
N GLY A 111 4.83 -9.87 -5.50
CA GLY A 111 5.47 -9.46 -6.75
C GLY A 111 4.45 -9.07 -7.82
N TYR A 112 4.59 -7.87 -8.40
CA TYR A 112 3.71 -7.38 -9.47
C TYR A 112 4.53 -6.87 -10.65
N VAL A 113 3.93 -6.88 -11.84
CA VAL A 113 4.52 -6.33 -13.07
C VAL A 113 3.91 -4.96 -13.30
N GLY A 114 4.66 -3.89 -13.04
CA GLY A 114 4.11 -2.54 -13.00
C GLY A 114 5.14 -1.45 -13.21
N SER A 115 4.76 -0.24 -12.81
CA SER A 115 5.66 0.91 -12.84
C SER A 115 6.65 0.83 -11.67
N TYR A 116 7.93 1.18 -11.88
CA TYR A 116 8.91 1.17 -10.77
C TYR A 116 8.55 2.15 -9.65
N LEU A 117 7.77 3.19 -9.97
CA LEU A 117 7.19 4.11 -8.97
C LEU A 117 6.20 3.46 -7.99
N SER A 118 5.82 2.21 -8.23
CA SER A 118 4.86 1.47 -7.43
C SER A 118 5.53 0.43 -6.52
N CYS A 119 6.87 0.37 -6.49
CA CYS A 119 7.57 -0.43 -5.47
C CYS A 119 7.35 0.22 -4.10
N LEU A 120 6.84 -0.55 -3.14
CA LEU A 120 6.67 -0.14 -1.74
C LEU A 120 7.80 -0.69 -0.90
#